data_AF-A0A382RA95-F1
#
_entry.id   AF-A0A382RA95-F1
#
_cell.length_a   1.000
_cell.length_b   1.000
_cell.length_c   1.000
_cell.angle_alpha   90.00
_cell.angle_beta   90.00
_cell.angle_gamma   90.00
#
_symmetry.space_group_name_H-M   'P 1'
#
loop_
_entity.id
_entity.type
_entity.pdbx_description
1 polymer ?
#
loop_
_entity_poly.entity_id
_entity_poly.type
_entity_poly.pdbx_seq_one_letter_code
_entity_poly.pdbx_strand_id
1 'polypeptide(L)'
;MKNLYQQLIQYSVEQRIKKLERQGQNFKREKIVKEMEAVNPIAIFMAFGALIWFVDDSFNFGMFNLFLPYLLIIFYALILIGLNHYFGWIRLKK
;
A
#
# COMPACT_ATOMS: atom_id res chain seq x y z
N MET A 1 19.64 2.84 11.68
CA MET A 1 18.54 1.85 11.73
C MET A 1 17.62 2.12 10.55
N LYS A 2 17.51 1.21 9.57
CA LYS A 2 16.54 1.39 8.49
C LYS A 2 15.14 1.20 9.06
N ASN A 3 14.22 2.15 8.80
CA ASN A 3 12.84 2.04 9.25
C ASN A 3 12.21 0.75 8.71
N LEU A 4 11.45 0.03 9.54
CA LEU A 4 10.72 -1.19 9.15
C LEU A 4 9.98 -1.04 7.82
N TYR A 5 9.39 0.13 7.58
CA TYR A 5 8.74 0.48 6.31
C TYR A 5 9.66 0.38 5.08
N GLN A 6 10.90 0.87 5.18
CA GLN A 6 11.87 0.77 4.09
C GLN A 6 12.29 -0.68 3.83
N GLN A 7 12.41 -1.50 4.89
CA GLN A 7 12.71 -2.92 4.74
C GLN A 7 11.56 -3.67 4.04
N LEU A 8 10.31 -3.37 4.40
CA LEU A 8 9.13 -3.93 3.74
C LEU A 8 9.07 -3.54 2.25
N ILE A 9 9.36 -2.28 1.91
CA ILE A 9 9.47 -1.86 0.51
C ILE A 9 10.57 -2.64 -0.21
N GLN A 10 11.79 -2.68 0.34
CA GLN A 10 12.90 -3.41 -0.28
C GLN A 10 12.54 -4.87 -0.54
N TYR A 11 11.92 -5.54 0.42
CA TYR A 11 11.46 -6.92 0.28
C TYR A 11 10.41 -7.07 -0.82
N SER A 12 9.39 -6.19 -0.86
CA SER A 12 8.35 -6.21 -1.90
C SER A 12 8.91 -6.00 -3.31
N VAL A 13 9.89 -5.11 -3.45
CA VAL A 13 10.60 -4.83 -4.70
C VAL A 13 11.40 -6.05 -5.14
N GLU A 14 12.15 -6.68 -4.23
CA GLU A 14 12.93 -7.89 -4.53
C GLU A 14 12.05 -9.06 -4.97
N GLN A 15 10.89 -9.26 -4.35
CA GLN A 15 9.95 -10.30 -4.78
C GLN A 15 9.44 -10.06 -6.20
N ARG A 16 9.12 -8.82 -6.55
CA ARG A 16 8.61 -8.48 -7.89
C ARG A 16 9.69 -8.54 -8.95
N ILE A 17 10.93 -8.17 -8.61
CA ILE A 17 12.11 -8.37 -9.45
C ILE A 17 12.31 -9.87 -9.73
N LYS A 18 12.36 -10.71 -8.70
CA LYS A 18 12.50 -12.17 -8.87
C LYS A 18 11.40 -12.77 -9.75
N LYS A 19 10.18 -12.26 -9.65
CA LYS A 19 9.06 -12.70 -10.50
C LYS A 19 9.26 -12.30 -11.97
N LEU A 20 9.73 -11.08 -12.22
CA LEU A 20 9.99 -10.57 -13.58
C LEU A 20 11.21 -11.22 -14.23
N GLU A 21 12.27 -11.49 -13.44
CA GLU A 21 13.45 -12.25 -13.89
C GLU A 21 13.07 -13.67 -14.33
N ARG A 22 12.21 -14.37 -13.57
CA ARG A 22 11.65 -15.67 -13.98
C ARG A 22 10.85 -15.62 -15.27
N GLN A 23 10.28 -14.47 -15.59
CA GLN A 23 9.49 -14.26 -16.81
C GLN A 23 10.33 -13.73 -17.98
N GLY A 24 11.65 -13.55 -17.80
CA GLY A 24 12.54 -13.02 -18.82
C GLY A 24 12.21 -11.60 -19.28
N GLN A 25 11.44 -10.84 -18.50
CA GLN A 25 11.04 -9.48 -18.86
C GLN A 25 12.13 -8.48 -18.52
N ASN A 26 12.33 -7.51 -19.41
CA ASN A 26 13.24 -6.40 -19.16
C ASN A 26 12.55 -5.39 -18.23
N PHE A 27 13.13 -5.11 -17.06
CA PHE A 27 12.52 -4.23 -16.06
C PHE A 27 13.48 -3.14 -15.59
N LYS A 28 12.91 -1.98 -15.26
CA LYS A 28 13.65 -0.87 -14.62
C LYS A 28 13.36 -0.89 -13.13
N ARG A 29 14.39 -1.17 -12.32
CA ARG A 29 14.30 -1.23 -10.85
C ARG A 29 13.65 0.03 -10.24
N GLU A 30 14.03 1.20 -10.73
CA GLU A 30 13.49 2.49 -10.24
C GLU A 30 11.98 2.61 -10.43
N LYS A 31 11.44 2.09 -11.55
CA LYS A 31 10.00 2.11 -11.80
C LYS A 31 9.27 1.19 -10.82
N ILE A 32 9.83 0.01 -10.55
CA ILE A 32 9.26 -0.94 -9.58
C ILE A 32 9.28 -0.35 -8.17
N VAL A 33 10.37 0.31 -7.77
CA VAL A 33 10.45 0.96 -6.45
C VAL A 33 9.35 2.00 -6.30
N LYS A 34 9.16 2.89 -7.30
CA LYS A 34 8.09 3.90 -7.27
C LYS A 34 6.70 3.28 -7.22
N GLU A 35 6.45 2.21 -7.98
CA GLU A 35 5.18 1.48 -7.92
C GLU A 35 4.94 0.89 -6.54
N MET A 36 5.93 0.20 -5.96
CA MET A 36 5.77 -0.43 -4.65
C MET A 36 5.65 0.59 -3.52
N GLU A 37 6.35 1.72 -3.59
CA GLU A 37 6.19 2.82 -2.63
C GLU A 37 4.78 3.42 -2.67
N ALA A 38 4.15 3.50 -3.84
CA ALA A 38 2.78 3.99 -3.99
C ALA A 38 1.73 2.96 -3.55
N VAL A 39 1.97 1.66 -3.82
CA VAL A 39 0.99 0.58 -3.56
C VAL A 39 1.06 0.06 -2.12
N ASN A 40 2.24 0.02 -1.50
CA ASN A 40 2.40 -0.53 -0.14
C ASN A 40 1.52 0.15 0.93
N PRO A 41 1.38 1.50 0.98
CA PRO A 41 0.48 2.14 1.92
C PRO A 41 -0.98 1.66 1.78
N ILE A 42 -1.42 1.48 0.54
CA ILE A 42 -2.77 1.02 0.21
C ILE A 42 -2.94 -0.45 0.63
N ALA A 43 -1.94 -1.29 0.32
CA ALA A 43 -1.96 -2.70 0.70
C ALA A 43 -1.98 -2.91 2.22
N ILE A 44 -1.17 -2.15 2.96
CA ILE A 44 -1.15 -2.17 4.43
C ILE A 44 -2.50 -1.72 4.99
N PHE A 45 -3.08 -0.65 4.43
CA PHE A 45 -4.39 -0.16 4.85
C PHE A 45 -5.50 -1.19 4.60
N MET A 46 -5.51 -1.85 3.43
CA MET A 46 -6.47 -2.92 3.14
C MET A 46 -6.32 -4.11 4.09
N ALA A 47 -5.09 -4.54 4.36
CA ALA A 47 -4.82 -5.61 5.33
C ALA A 47 -5.31 -5.24 6.73
N PHE A 48 -5.11 -3.98 7.14
CA PHE A 48 -5.61 -3.47 8.41
C PHE A 48 -7.15 -3.43 8.45
N GLY A 49 -7.80 -2.97 7.38
CA GLY A 49 -9.27 -2.99 7.26
C GLY A 49 -9.85 -4.40 7.33
N ALA A 50 -9.19 -5.38 6.70
CA ALA A 50 -9.58 -6.80 6.77
C ALA A 50 -9.43 -7.37 8.18
N LEU A 51 -8.39 -6.99 8.93
CA LEU A 51 -8.23 -7.38 10.33
C LEU A 51 -9.33 -6.78 11.21
N ILE A 52 -9.68 -5.50 11.03
CA ILE A 52 -10.79 -4.88 11.77
C ILE A 52 -12.09 -5.61 11.48
N TRP A 53 -12.39 -5.88 10.20
CA TRP A 53 -13.57 -6.64 9.81
C TRP A 53 -13.61 -8.02 10.47
N PHE A 54 -12.50 -8.76 10.42
CA PHE A 54 -12.38 -10.09 11.02
C PHE A 54 -12.62 -10.07 12.54
N VAL A 55 -12.09 -9.07 13.25
CA VAL A 55 -12.31 -8.91 14.68
C VAL A 55 -13.76 -8.54 14.98
N ASP A 56 -14.35 -7.60 14.23
CA ASP A 56 -15.74 -7.19 14.42
C ASP A 56 -16.72 -8.36 14.22
N ASP A 57 -16.48 -9.19 13.20
CA ASP A 57 -17.25 -10.39 12.89
C ASP A 57 -17.06 -11.48 13.95
N SER A 58 -15.80 -11.75 14.36
CA SER A 58 -15.50 -12.77 15.38
C SER A 58 -16.14 -12.49 16.74
N PHE A 59 -16.29 -11.22 17.10
CA PHE A 59 -16.84 -10.80 18.39
C PHE A 59 -18.28 -10.24 18.29
N ASN A 60 -18.89 -10.24 17.09
CA ASN A 60 -20.23 -9.71 16.82
C ASN A 60 -20.46 -8.29 17.36
N PHE A 61 -19.45 -7.42 17.23
CA PHE A 61 -19.54 -6.04 17.72
C PHE A 61 -20.44 -5.17 16.84
N GLY A 62 -20.56 -5.46 15.54
CA GLY A 62 -21.35 -4.67 14.60
C GLY A 62 -20.84 -3.23 14.39
N MET A 63 -19.64 -2.92 14.85
CA MET A 63 -19.04 -1.60 14.76
C MET A 63 -18.39 -1.37 13.39
N PHE A 64 -18.11 -2.42 12.62
CA PHE A 64 -17.49 -2.28 11.30
C PHE A 64 -18.32 -1.39 10.37
N ASN A 65 -19.65 -1.53 10.36
CA ASN A 65 -20.54 -0.69 9.56
C ASN A 65 -20.48 0.79 9.94
N LEU A 66 -20.19 1.10 11.20
CA LEU A 66 -20.05 2.48 11.67
C LEU A 66 -18.70 3.08 11.24
N PHE A 67 -17.64 2.27 11.20
CA PHE A 67 -16.29 2.72 10.78
C PHE A 67 -16.07 2.70 9.27
N LEU A 68 -16.82 1.87 8.52
CA LEU A 68 -16.73 1.71 7.07
C LEU A 68 -16.71 3.04 6.28
N PRO A 69 -17.60 4.03 6.52
CA PRO A 69 -17.55 5.29 5.78
C PRO A 69 -16.24 6.07 6.01
N TYR A 70 -15.69 6.03 7.22
CA TYR A 70 -14.41 6.67 7.53
C TYR A 70 -13.23 5.94 6.89
N LEU A 71 -13.26 4.60 6.89
CA LEU A 71 -12.25 3.79 6.20
C LEU A 71 -12.24 4.07 4.69
N LEU A 72 -13.41 4.26 4.08
CA LEU A 72 -13.51 4.64 2.67
C LEU A 72 -12.88 6.01 2.39
N ILE A 73 -13.12 7.01 3.24
CA ILE A 73 -12.52 8.35 3.08
C ILE A 73 -10.99 8.25 3.14
N ILE A 74 -10.45 7.53 4.12
CA ILE A 74 -9.01 7.32 4.26
C ILE A 74 -8.46 6.56 3.05
N PHE A 75 -9.19 5.55 2.55
CA PHE A 75 -8.81 4.81 1.35
C PHE A 75 -8.69 5.71 0.13
N TYR A 76 -9.68 6.58 -0.12
CA TYR A 76 -9.62 7.55 -1.20
C TYR A 76 -8.44 8.52 -1.05
N ALA A 77 -8.19 9.01 0.16
CA ALA A 77 -7.03 9.87 0.43
C ALA A 77 -5.70 9.15 0.13
N LEU A 78 -5.57 7.87 0.52
CA LEU A 78 -4.39 7.05 0.23
C LEU A 78 -4.20 6.79 -1.27
N ILE A 79 -5.29 6.56 -2.02
CA ILE A 79 -5.22 6.45 -3.48
C ILE A 79 -4.71 7.75 -4.08
N LEU A 80 -5.24 8.91 -3.65
CA LEU A 80 -4.79 10.21 -4.14
C LEU A 80 -3.32 10.46 -3.81
N ILE A 81 -2.86 10.12 -2.61
CA ILE A 81 -1.45 10.24 -2.21
C ILE A 81 -0.56 9.29 -3.02
N GLY A 82 -0.98 8.03 -3.22
CA GLY A 82 -0.25 7.04 -4.00
C GLY A 82 -0.14 7.43 -5.47
N LEU A 83 -1.25 7.87 -6.09
CA LEU A 83 -1.27 8.43 -7.44
C LEU A 83 -0.37 9.66 -7.54
N ASN A 84 -0.44 10.54 -6.54
CA ASN A 84 0.41 11.72 -6.50
C ASN A 84 1.90 11.37 -6.41
N HIS A 85 2.28 10.36 -5.62
CA HIS A 85 3.66 9.88 -5.53
C HIS A 85 4.12 9.20 -6.83
N TYR A 86 3.22 8.46 -7.48
CA TYR A 86 3.50 7.76 -8.73
C TYR A 86 3.68 8.71 -9.93
N PHE A 87 2.75 9.65 -10.12
CA PHE A 87 2.78 10.61 -11.22
C PHE A 87 3.59 11.88 -10.90
N GLY A 88 3.85 12.17 -9.63
CA GLY A 88 4.60 13.34 -9.18
C GLY A 88 3.89 14.69 -9.40
N TRP A 89 2.55 14.69 -9.48
CA TRP A 89 1.75 15.88 -9.83
C TRP A 89 1.86 17.03 -8.82
N ILE A 90 1.87 16.73 -7.52
CA ILE A 90 1.98 17.68 -6.43
C ILE A 90 3.33 17.42 -5.76
N ARG A 91 4.35 18.17 -6.21
CA ARG A 91 5.53 18.41 -5.38
C ARG A 91 5.11 19.38 -4.30
N LEU A 92 4.87 18.89 -3.08
CA LEU A 92 4.91 19.73 -1.90
C LEU A 92 6.30 20.38 -1.90
N LYS A 93 6.40 21.65 -2.33
CA LYS A 93 7.58 22.46 -2.09
C LYS A 93 7.77 22.48 -0.58
N LYS A 94 8.85 21.86 -0.13
CA LYS A 94 9.27 21.83 1.25
C LYS A 94 9.69 23.22 1.69
#